data_AF-A0A953S4D9-F1
#
_entry.id   AF-A0A953S4D9-F1
#
_cell.length_a   1.000
_cell.length_b   1.000
_cell.length_c   1.000
_cell.angle_alpha   90.00
_cell.angle_beta   90.00
_cell.angle_gamma   90.00
#
_symmetry.space_group_name_H-M   'P 1'
#
loop_
_entity.id
_entity.type
_entity.pdbx_description
1 polymer ?
#
loop_
_entity_poly.entity_id
_entity_poly.type
_entity_poly.pdbx_seq_one_letter_code
_entity_poly.pdbx_strand_id
1 'polypeptide(L)'
;MRRGFTALAVASIVVSLSGCGDGNSSSSSETTPSPPPVNNTQPVIVDAGPLVNGQFAGNEDVLFTTVTICVPGTATCQTIDHIVVDTGSTGLRILASQLTLNLPNSMNASGQPIANCIQFADNTYQWGPIAKADIKMAGEVASAVPIQIVGPANFPAPPNDCTAGGTPVETISDLGANGILGVGLFRQDCGPACASPTSPPAIYFSCPASGCSIASVSVAEQLQNPVWTFPQDNNGFLIVLPQIAEGGAASVSGSMIFGIGTQSDNALGSAQAQAADGFGNFTTTFNGTKYSSSFIDSGSNGLFFLDSATTGLPDCSRQEAGFYCPASTTSLTAINSGPNPIASATTVSANVAFSVANAVTLFSSGNNAFNDVGGSNPGAFDWGLPFFFGRTVFVGIEGQRSAAGTGPYWAY
;
A
#
# COMPACT_ATOMS: atom_id res chain seq x y z
N MET A 1 -0.31 -5.80 -10.15
CA MET A 1 -0.58 -6.31 -11.52
C MET A 1 -0.65 -5.12 -12.49
N ARG A 2 0.07 -5.18 -13.62
CA ARG A 2 0.56 -4.02 -14.39
C ARG A 2 -0.48 -3.49 -15.39
N ARG A 3 -0.74 -2.18 -15.39
CA ARG A 3 -1.62 -1.51 -16.37
C ARG A 3 -0.91 -1.38 -17.73
N GLY A 4 -1.40 -2.12 -18.73
CA GLY A 4 -1.08 -1.84 -20.14
C GLY A 4 -1.94 -0.70 -20.66
N PHE A 5 -1.34 0.32 -21.26
CA PHE A 5 -2.07 1.33 -22.04
C PHE A 5 -1.56 1.39 -23.48
N THR A 6 -2.50 1.20 -24.40
CA THR A 6 -2.39 1.45 -25.83
C THR A 6 -2.56 2.96 -26.05
N ALA A 7 -1.59 3.59 -26.70
CA ALA A 7 -1.62 5.01 -27.04
C ALA A 7 -2.64 5.28 -28.18
N LEU A 8 -3.60 6.19 -27.95
CA LEU A 8 -4.39 6.79 -29.01
C LEU A 8 -3.93 8.24 -29.23
N ALA A 9 -3.42 8.53 -30.42
CA ALA A 9 -3.10 9.88 -30.86
C ALA A 9 -4.40 10.66 -31.14
N VAL A 10 -4.60 11.78 -30.44
CA VAL A 10 -5.70 12.71 -30.70
C VAL A 10 -5.16 13.90 -31.49
N ALA A 11 -5.63 14.07 -32.72
CA ALA A 11 -5.35 15.22 -33.56
C ALA A 11 -6.08 16.45 -33.01
N SER A 12 -5.33 17.54 -32.80
CA SER A 12 -5.85 18.84 -32.34
C SER A 12 -6.49 19.60 -33.50
N ILE A 13 -7.76 19.99 -33.36
CA ILE A 13 -8.40 21.00 -34.21
C ILE A 13 -8.66 22.24 -33.34
N VAL A 14 -7.99 23.33 -33.70
CA VAL A 14 -8.17 24.67 -33.13
C VAL A 14 -9.37 25.31 -33.80
N VAL A 15 -10.38 25.69 -33.02
CA VAL A 15 -11.43 26.63 -33.45
C VAL A 15 -11.45 27.78 -32.45
N SER A 16 -11.05 28.95 -32.93
CA SER A 16 -11.15 30.24 -32.26
C SER A 16 -12.54 30.83 -32.47
N LEU A 17 -13.21 31.18 -31.38
CA LEU A 17 -14.37 32.08 -31.39
C LEU A 17 -14.23 33.07 -30.23
N SER A 18 -14.14 34.34 -30.60
CA SER A 18 -14.20 35.51 -29.74
C SER A 18 -15.65 35.89 -29.44
N GLY A 19 -15.93 36.33 -28.22
CA GLY A 19 -17.21 36.91 -27.82
C GLY A 19 -17.15 37.52 -26.41
N CYS A 20 -17.44 38.82 -26.32
CA CYS A 20 -17.37 39.66 -25.13
C CYS A 20 -18.57 39.47 -24.19
N GLY A 21 -18.43 39.86 -22.90
CA GLY A 21 -19.59 40.12 -22.03
C GLY A 21 -19.25 40.28 -20.56
N ASP A 22 -19.24 41.54 -20.10
CA ASP A 22 -19.17 41.98 -18.70
C ASP A 22 -20.24 41.36 -17.79
N GLY A 23 -19.87 41.09 -16.53
CA GLY A 23 -20.79 40.63 -15.49
C GLY A 23 -20.14 40.52 -14.11
N ASN A 24 -19.92 41.65 -13.45
CA ASN A 24 -19.47 41.74 -12.06
C ASN A 24 -20.57 41.22 -11.11
N SER A 25 -20.46 39.98 -10.64
CA SER A 25 -21.27 39.46 -9.53
C SER A 25 -20.37 39.12 -8.35
N SER A 26 -20.50 39.89 -7.28
CA SER A 26 -19.91 39.61 -5.98
C SER A 26 -20.65 38.42 -5.35
N SER A 27 -20.12 37.22 -5.49
CA SER A 27 -20.58 36.07 -4.71
C SER A 27 -19.94 36.13 -3.32
N SER A 28 -20.73 36.49 -2.32
CA SER A 28 -20.42 36.24 -0.92
C SER A 28 -20.25 34.73 -0.75
N SER A 29 -19.01 34.28 -0.61
CA SER A 29 -18.69 32.89 -0.32
C SER A 29 -19.18 32.58 1.09
N GLU A 30 -20.30 31.88 1.21
CA GLU A 30 -20.66 31.20 2.46
C GLU A 30 -19.55 30.19 2.74
N THR A 31 -18.61 30.55 3.61
CA THR A 31 -17.64 29.60 4.15
C THR A 31 -18.38 28.68 5.09
N THR A 32 -18.81 27.52 4.59
CA THR A 32 -19.15 26.39 5.45
C THR A 32 -17.98 26.14 6.40
N PRO A 33 -18.18 26.14 7.73
CA PRO A 33 -17.10 25.89 8.67
C PRO A 33 -16.54 24.49 8.42
N SER A 34 -15.21 24.37 8.38
CA SER A 34 -14.54 23.07 8.33
C SER A 34 -15.00 22.22 9.52
N PRO A 35 -15.24 20.91 9.35
CA PRO A 35 -15.50 20.03 10.49
C PRO A 35 -14.38 20.15 11.53
N PRO A 36 -14.70 19.97 12.82
CA PRO A 36 -13.68 19.99 13.87
C PRO A 36 -12.65 18.87 13.62
N PRO A 37 -11.35 19.13 13.82
CA PRO A 37 -10.33 18.11 13.69
C PRO A 37 -10.62 16.91 14.60
N VAL A 38 -10.40 15.70 14.08
CA VAL A 38 -10.43 14.47 14.87
C VAL A 38 -9.00 13.99 15.12
N ASN A 39 -8.83 13.01 16.01
CA ASN A 39 -7.54 12.35 16.14
C ASN A 39 -7.17 11.65 14.82
N ASN A 40 -6.05 12.02 14.20
CA ASN A 40 -5.54 11.46 12.97
C ASN A 40 -4.34 10.51 13.19
N THR A 41 -3.91 10.33 14.44
CA THR A 41 -2.76 9.48 14.77
C THR A 41 -3.23 8.04 15.06
N GLN A 42 -2.91 7.13 14.14
CA GLN A 42 -3.12 5.70 14.26
C GLN A 42 -1.84 5.01 14.75
N PRO A 43 -1.87 4.25 15.86
CA PRO A 43 -0.69 3.52 16.34
C PRO A 43 -0.30 2.40 15.38
N VAL A 44 1.00 2.20 15.21
CA VAL A 44 1.57 1.06 14.48
C VAL A 44 2.67 0.40 15.30
N ILE A 45 2.91 -0.87 15.07
CA ILE A 45 3.91 -1.66 15.81
C ILE A 45 4.61 -2.64 14.88
N VAL A 46 5.92 -2.81 15.07
CA VAL A 46 6.68 -3.95 14.56
C VAL A 46 6.91 -4.87 15.75
N ASP A 47 6.44 -6.11 15.68
CA ASP A 47 6.60 -7.15 16.70
C ASP A 47 6.52 -8.54 16.03
N ALA A 48 6.41 -9.61 16.83
CA ALA A 48 6.38 -10.99 16.34
C ALA A 48 5.05 -11.39 15.66
N GLY A 49 4.08 -10.49 15.55
CA GLY A 49 2.80 -10.76 14.93
C GLY A 49 1.84 -11.61 15.80
N PRO A 50 0.76 -12.14 15.19
CA PRO A 50 -0.26 -12.89 15.89
C PRO A 50 0.22 -14.29 16.33
N LEU A 51 -0.41 -14.81 17.39
CA LEU A 51 -0.16 -16.16 17.89
C LEU A 51 -1.11 -17.19 17.27
N VAL A 52 -0.55 -18.30 16.78
CA VAL A 52 -1.30 -19.49 16.33
C VAL A 52 -0.79 -20.68 17.12
N ASN A 53 -1.68 -21.36 17.86
CA ASN A 53 -1.35 -22.53 18.69
C ASN A 53 -0.16 -22.31 19.66
N GLY A 54 -0.01 -21.08 20.18
CA GLY A 54 1.05 -20.71 21.11
C GLY A 54 2.42 -20.46 20.46
N GLN A 55 2.48 -20.31 19.13
CA GLN A 55 3.67 -19.87 18.38
C GLN A 55 3.35 -18.60 17.60
N PHE A 56 4.33 -17.71 17.48
CA PHE A 56 4.19 -16.52 16.64
C PHE A 56 4.17 -16.93 15.17
N ALA A 57 3.27 -16.33 14.40
CA ALA A 57 3.14 -16.56 12.96
C ALA A 57 3.74 -15.43 12.12
N GLY A 58 4.04 -14.28 12.72
CA GLY A 58 4.61 -13.14 12.01
C GLY A 58 6.03 -13.41 11.52
N ASN A 59 6.40 -12.76 10.41
CA ASN A 59 7.77 -12.67 9.95
C ASN A 59 8.44 -11.43 10.58
N GLU A 60 9.77 -11.37 10.52
CA GLU A 60 10.52 -10.17 10.86
C GLU A 60 10.15 -9.01 9.92
N ASP A 61 10.35 -7.78 10.38
CA ASP A 61 10.11 -6.54 9.64
C ASP A 61 8.71 -6.43 9.01
N VAL A 62 7.68 -6.78 9.78
CA VAL A 62 6.28 -6.54 9.41
C VAL A 62 5.68 -5.43 10.27
N LEU A 63 5.16 -4.39 9.62
CA LEU A 63 4.47 -3.29 10.29
C LEU A 63 3.00 -3.62 10.46
N PHE A 64 2.52 -3.60 11.70
CA PHE A 64 1.15 -3.90 12.06
C PHE A 64 0.39 -2.69 12.57
N THR A 65 -0.93 -2.73 12.40
CA THR A 65 -1.87 -1.82 13.06
C THR A 65 -3.16 -2.55 13.45
N THR A 66 -3.96 -1.89 14.28
CA THR A 66 -5.30 -2.34 14.67
C THR A 66 -6.36 -1.55 13.91
N VAL A 67 -7.28 -2.23 13.23
CA VAL A 67 -8.42 -1.59 12.55
C VAL A 67 -9.73 -1.95 13.23
N THR A 68 -10.70 -1.04 13.24
CA THR A 68 -12.09 -1.38 13.61
C THR A 68 -12.97 -1.34 12.38
N ILE A 69 -13.65 -2.44 12.09
CA ILE A 69 -14.61 -2.55 10.98
C ILE A 69 -16.03 -2.65 11.52
N CYS A 70 -17.00 -2.07 10.82
CA CYS A 70 -18.41 -2.13 11.20
C CYS A 70 -19.29 -2.56 10.03
N VAL A 71 -20.43 -3.18 10.32
CA VAL A 71 -21.50 -3.32 9.35
C VAL A 71 -21.94 -1.91 8.92
N PRO A 72 -21.97 -1.58 7.61
CA PRO A 72 -22.11 -0.21 7.14
C PRO A 72 -23.29 0.56 7.75
N GLY A 73 -23.05 1.77 8.23
CA GLY A 73 -24.05 2.66 8.82
C GLY A 73 -24.56 2.22 10.20
N THR A 74 -23.89 1.27 10.86
CA THR A 74 -24.31 0.74 12.17
C THR A 74 -23.20 0.85 13.22
N ALA A 75 -23.55 0.57 14.48
CA ALA A 75 -22.60 0.44 15.58
C ALA A 75 -22.09 -1.00 15.80
N THR A 76 -22.50 -1.95 14.96
CA THR A 76 -22.08 -3.35 15.05
C THR A 76 -20.67 -3.47 14.47
N CYS A 77 -19.67 -3.44 15.34
CA CYS A 77 -18.27 -3.36 14.97
C CYS A 77 -17.45 -4.51 15.55
N GLN A 78 -16.31 -4.76 14.92
CA GLN A 78 -15.27 -5.66 15.37
C GLN A 78 -13.91 -4.99 15.20
N THR A 79 -13.09 -5.07 16.23
CA THR A 79 -11.69 -4.62 16.18
C THR A 79 -10.79 -5.82 15.87
N ILE A 80 -9.88 -5.66 14.92
CA ILE A 80 -8.95 -6.70 14.48
C ILE A 80 -7.54 -6.11 14.56
N ASP A 81 -6.70 -6.76 15.35
CA ASP A 81 -5.30 -6.37 15.55
C ASP A 81 -4.37 -7.08 14.57
N HIS A 82 -3.10 -6.67 14.51
CA HIS A 82 -2.07 -7.27 13.65
C HIS A 82 -2.49 -7.37 12.18
N ILE A 83 -3.01 -6.26 11.66
CA ILE A 83 -3.22 -6.04 10.23
C ILE A 83 -1.95 -5.41 9.64
N VAL A 84 -1.38 -6.00 8.59
CA VAL A 84 -0.19 -5.46 7.93
C VAL A 84 -0.50 -4.08 7.35
N VAL A 85 0.34 -3.09 7.63
CA VAL A 85 0.32 -1.80 6.94
C VAL A 85 1.18 -1.92 5.69
N ASP A 86 0.56 -1.85 4.52
CA ASP A 86 1.20 -2.13 3.24
C ASP A 86 1.05 -0.93 2.30
N THR A 87 2.15 -0.23 2.05
CA THR A 87 2.18 0.90 1.12
C THR A 87 2.42 0.49 -0.33
N GLY A 88 2.72 -0.78 -0.60
CA GLY A 88 2.83 -1.37 -1.94
C GLY A 88 1.50 -1.86 -2.52
N SER A 89 0.46 -2.01 -1.70
CA SER A 89 -0.87 -2.43 -2.13
C SER A 89 -2.00 -1.42 -1.86
N THR A 90 -3.22 -1.78 -2.23
CA THR A 90 -4.41 -0.92 -2.08
C THR A 90 -5.61 -1.76 -1.67
N GLY A 91 -6.30 -1.31 -0.63
CA GLY A 91 -7.50 -1.98 -0.11
C GLY A 91 -7.26 -2.71 1.19
N LEU A 92 -8.32 -2.79 2.00
CA LEU A 92 -8.34 -3.64 3.18
C LEU A 92 -8.71 -5.08 2.76
N ARG A 93 -7.91 -6.04 3.20
CA ARG A 93 -8.10 -7.49 3.03
C ARG A 93 -8.10 -8.12 4.41
N ILE A 94 -9.15 -8.87 4.77
CA ILE A 94 -9.28 -9.49 6.09
C ILE A 94 -9.48 -10.99 5.92
N LEU A 95 -8.71 -11.79 6.66
CA LEU A 95 -8.91 -13.24 6.69
C LEU A 95 -10.30 -13.56 7.21
N ALA A 96 -11.06 -14.40 6.50
CA ALA A 96 -12.41 -14.79 6.90
C ALA A 96 -12.44 -15.42 8.30
N SER A 97 -11.37 -16.13 8.68
CA SER A 97 -11.20 -16.74 10.00
C SER A 97 -11.15 -15.71 11.14
N GLN A 98 -10.80 -14.46 10.82
CA GLN A 98 -10.73 -13.34 11.76
C GLN A 98 -11.99 -12.48 11.75
N LEU A 99 -13.00 -12.80 10.95
CA LEU A 99 -14.22 -12.02 10.84
C LEU A 99 -15.41 -12.72 11.49
N THR A 100 -16.07 -12.02 12.42
CA THR A 100 -17.31 -12.46 13.08
C THR A 100 -18.54 -11.69 12.60
N LEU A 101 -18.33 -10.58 11.88
CA LEU A 101 -19.40 -9.74 11.34
C LEU A 101 -20.00 -10.32 10.06
N ASN A 102 -21.32 -10.17 9.91
CA ASN A 102 -22.01 -10.40 8.64
C ASN A 102 -21.99 -9.11 7.80
N LEU A 103 -20.95 -8.95 6.97
CA LEU A 103 -20.82 -7.81 6.07
C LEU A 103 -21.61 -8.04 4.76
N PRO A 104 -22.28 -7.01 4.21
CA PRO A 104 -22.96 -7.13 2.93
C PRO A 104 -21.96 -7.28 1.78
N ASN A 105 -22.13 -8.30 0.95
CA ASN A 105 -21.33 -8.48 -0.26
C ASN A 105 -21.57 -7.33 -1.25
N SER A 106 -20.51 -6.90 -1.93
CA SER A 106 -20.62 -6.11 -3.14
C SER A 106 -21.16 -6.96 -4.28
N MET A 107 -22.12 -6.38 -5.00
CA MET A 107 -22.79 -7.03 -6.12
C MET A 107 -22.46 -6.28 -7.41
N ASN A 108 -22.34 -7.01 -8.51
CA ASN A 108 -22.27 -6.40 -9.82
C ASN A 108 -23.66 -5.89 -10.28
N ALA A 109 -23.71 -5.23 -11.44
CA ALA A 109 -24.95 -4.69 -12.00
C ALA A 109 -26.06 -5.74 -12.22
N SER A 110 -25.71 -7.02 -12.30
CA SER A 110 -26.64 -8.14 -12.47
C SER A 110 -27.04 -8.81 -11.14
N GLY A 111 -26.64 -8.24 -9.99
CA GLY A 111 -26.95 -8.79 -8.67
C GLY A 111 -26.14 -10.02 -8.27
N GLN A 112 -25.01 -10.27 -8.93
CA GLN A 112 -24.10 -11.37 -8.61
C GLN A 112 -22.98 -10.90 -7.67
N PRO A 113 -22.52 -11.72 -6.70
CA PRO A 113 -21.37 -11.39 -5.86
C PRO A 113 -20.12 -11.12 -6.69
N ILE A 114 -19.36 -10.11 -6.28
CA ILE A 114 -18.04 -9.80 -6.82
C ILE A 114 -16.98 -10.49 -5.95
N ALA A 115 -15.98 -11.09 -6.58
CA ALA A 115 -14.76 -11.54 -5.92
C ALA A 115 -13.56 -10.74 -6.40
N ASN A 116 -12.53 -10.68 -5.56
CA ASN A 116 -11.22 -10.19 -5.91
C ASN A 116 -10.19 -11.32 -5.81
N CYS A 117 -9.25 -11.31 -6.75
CA CYS A 117 -8.05 -12.11 -6.74
C CYS A 117 -6.85 -11.18 -6.81
N ILE A 118 -5.89 -11.37 -5.91
CA ILE A 118 -4.57 -10.74 -6.02
C ILE A 118 -3.50 -11.82 -6.06
N GLN A 119 -2.51 -11.63 -6.92
CA GLN A 119 -1.28 -12.41 -6.93
C GLN A 119 -0.12 -11.55 -6.43
N PHE A 120 0.71 -12.14 -5.58
CA PHE A 120 1.89 -11.50 -5.02
C PHE A 120 3.16 -11.93 -5.78
N ALA A 121 4.27 -11.22 -5.53
CA ALA A 121 5.52 -11.41 -6.26
C ALA A 121 6.19 -12.78 -6.01
N ASP A 122 5.87 -13.42 -4.88
CA ASP A 122 6.37 -14.72 -4.44
C ASP A 122 5.57 -15.93 -4.97
N ASN A 123 4.74 -15.70 -5.99
CA ASN A 123 3.84 -16.70 -6.59
C ASN A 123 2.78 -17.24 -5.61
N THR A 124 2.36 -16.41 -4.66
CA THR A 124 1.17 -16.65 -3.83
C THR A 124 -0.03 -15.85 -4.29
N TYR A 125 -1.23 -16.19 -3.79
CA TYR A 125 -2.46 -15.46 -4.10
C TYR A 125 -3.42 -15.38 -2.91
N GLN A 126 -4.33 -14.41 -2.96
CA GLN A 126 -5.48 -14.29 -2.06
C GLN A 126 -6.78 -14.22 -2.86
N TRP A 127 -7.77 -15.00 -2.43
CA TRP A 127 -9.07 -15.08 -3.08
C TRP A 127 -10.22 -14.86 -2.10
N GLY A 128 -11.29 -14.24 -2.60
CA GLY A 128 -12.57 -14.23 -1.90
C GLY A 128 -13.50 -13.07 -2.31
N PRO A 129 -14.70 -12.99 -1.71
CA PRO A 129 -15.69 -11.98 -2.03
C PRO A 129 -15.23 -10.58 -1.63
N ILE A 130 -15.75 -9.59 -2.34
CA ILE A 130 -15.76 -8.21 -1.90
C ILE A 130 -17.00 -7.97 -1.04
N ALA A 131 -16.81 -7.37 0.13
CA ALA A 131 -17.88 -6.92 1.02
C ALA A 131 -17.71 -5.43 1.34
N LYS A 132 -18.76 -4.77 1.84
CA LYS A 132 -18.69 -3.37 2.28
C LYS A 132 -18.61 -3.29 3.79
N ALA A 133 -17.71 -2.45 4.30
CA ALA A 133 -17.57 -2.15 5.72
C ALA A 133 -17.35 -0.65 5.93
N ASP A 134 -17.77 -0.14 7.09
CA ASP A 134 -17.18 1.10 7.58
C ASP A 134 -15.84 0.75 8.25
N ILE A 135 -14.77 1.46 7.91
CA ILE A 135 -13.43 1.26 8.47
C ILE A 135 -13.10 2.46 9.36
N LYS A 136 -12.78 2.20 10.62
CA LYS A 136 -12.40 3.20 11.62
C LYS A 136 -10.94 3.03 11.98
N MET A 137 -10.18 4.11 11.85
CA MET A 137 -8.76 4.21 12.21
C MET A 137 -8.54 5.57 12.87
N ALA A 138 -7.89 5.58 14.02
CA ALA A 138 -7.82 6.74 14.90
C ALA A 138 -9.23 7.32 15.17
N GLY A 139 -9.45 8.59 14.85
CA GLY A 139 -10.75 9.27 14.89
C GLY A 139 -11.45 9.35 13.53
N GLU A 140 -10.85 8.82 12.46
CA GLU A 140 -11.38 8.86 11.10
C GLU A 140 -12.30 7.66 10.80
N VAL A 141 -13.26 7.88 9.90
CA VAL A 141 -14.21 6.85 9.44
C VAL A 141 -14.32 6.89 7.93
N ALA A 142 -13.91 5.80 7.29
CA ALA A 142 -14.13 5.54 5.88
C ALA A 142 -15.42 4.72 5.72
N SER A 143 -16.46 5.30 5.12
CA SER A 143 -17.79 4.69 5.08
C SER A 143 -18.00 3.77 3.87
N ALA A 144 -18.62 2.61 4.11
CA ALA A 144 -19.04 1.64 3.11
C ALA A 144 -17.96 1.27 2.06
N VAL A 145 -16.71 1.15 2.51
CA VAL A 145 -15.55 0.81 1.67
C VAL A 145 -15.63 -0.65 1.22
N PRO A 146 -15.41 -0.95 -0.08
CA PRO A 146 -15.19 -2.30 -0.55
C PRO A 146 -13.89 -2.89 0.02
N ILE A 147 -14.02 -4.03 0.71
CA ILE A 147 -12.92 -4.79 1.32
C ILE A 147 -12.96 -6.24 0.82
N GLN A 148 -11.81 -6.93 0.80
CA GLN A 148 -11.77 -8.35 0.47
C GLN A 148 -11.89 -9.18 1.74
N ILE A 149 -12.77 -10.18 1.71
CA ILE A 149 -12.80 -11.24 2.73
C ILE A 149 -12.07 -12.45 2.16
N VAL A 150 -10.92 -12.79 2.75
CA VAL A 150 -9.96 -13.76 2.20
C VAL A 150 -10.27 -15.17 2.71
N GLY A 151 -10.34 -16.14 1.80
CA GLY A 151 -10.48 -17.57 2.11
C GLY A 151 -11.76 -18.01 2.85
N PRO A 152 -12.97 -17.44 2.63
CA PRO A 152 -14.17 -17.95 3.28
C PRO A 152 -14.56 -19.33 2.76
N ALA A 153 -14.84 -20.27 3.68
CA ALA A 153 -15.19 -21.65 3.34
C ALA A 153 -16.52 -21.79 2.56
N ASN A 154 -17.39 -20.78 2.62
CA ASN A 154 -18.73 -20.76 2.02
C ASN A 154 -18.80 -19.93 0.73
N PHE A 155 -17.70 -19.82 -0.01
CA PHE A 155 -17.63 -19.08 -1.27
C PHE A 155 -17.08 -19.98 -2.40
N PRO A 156 -17.41 -19.75 -3.68
CA PRO A 156 -16.85 -20.53 -4.78
C PRO A 156 -15.32 -20.51 -4.79
N ALA A 157 -14.71 -21.64 -5.14
CA ALA A 157 -13.27 -21.78 -5.27
C ALA A 157 -12.69 -20.85 -6.36
N PRO A 158 -11.42 -20.42 -6.24
CA PRO A 158 -10.78 -19.57 -7.22
C PRO A 158 -10.66 -20.29 -8.58
N PRO A 159 -10.97 -19.62 -9.70
CA PRO A 159 -10.71 -20.14 -11.04
C PRO A 159 -9.20 -20.17 -11.33
N ASN A 160 -8.79 -20.96 -12.33
CA ASN A 160 -7.38 -21.06 -12.74
C ASN A 160 -6.79 -19.71 -13.18
N ASP A 161 -7.62 -18.82 -13.75
CA ASP A 161 -7.21 -17.46 -14.11
C ASP A 161 -6.78 -16.62 -12.89
N CYS A 162 -7.25 -16.98 -11.69
CA CYS A 162 -6.82 -16.38 -10.43
C CYS A 162 -5.61 -17.11 -9.85
N THR A 163 -5.67 -18.44 -9.74
CA THR A 163 -4.62 -19.19 -9.04
C THR A 163 -3.30 -19.17 -9.81
N ALA A 164 -3.34 -19.27 -11.14
CA ALA A 164 -2.18 -19.37 -12.03
C ALA A 164 -1.06 -20.33 -11.57
N GLY A 165 -1.42 -21.39 -10.81
CA GLY A 165 -0.46 -22.34 -10.23
C GLY A 165 0.26 -21.85 -8.96
N GLY A 166 -0.16 -20.72 -8.39
CA GLY A 166 0.33 -20.19 -7.13
C GLY A 166 -0.27 -20.88 -5.89
N THR A 167 0.25 -20.51 -4.73
CA THR A 167 -0.16 -21.05 -3.42
C THR A 167 -1.09 -20.05 -2.71
N PRO A 168 -2.21 -20.50 -2.10
CA PRO A 168 -3.08 -19.60 -1.34
C PRO A 168 -2.40 -19.09 -0.07
N VAL A 169 -2.57 -17.80 0.25
CA VAL A 169 -2.18 -17.16 1.51
C VAL A 169 -3.45 -16.70 2.23
N GLU A 170 -4.14 -17.66 2.85
CA GLU A 170 -5.51 -17.49 3.35
C GLU A 170 -5.67 -17.83 4.84
N THR A 171 -4.59 -18.18 5.52
CA THR A 171 -4.56 -18.42 6.96
C THR A 171 -3.59 -17.48 7.67
N ILE A 172 -3.73 -17.36 9.01
CA ILE A 172 -2.77 -16.57 9.80
C ILE A 172 -1.36 -17.15 9.67
N SER A 173 -1.20 -18.48 9.59
CA SER A 173 0.11 -19.11 9.44
C SER A 173 0.75 -18.87 8.08
N ASP A 174 -0.05 -18.69 7.02
CA ASP A 174 0.49 -18.38 5.69
C ASP A 174 0.82 -16.89 5.55
N LEU A 175 -0.01 -16.03 6.14
CA LEU A 175 0.12 -14.57 6.00
C LEU A 175 1.04 -13.94 7.06
N GLY A 176 1.13 -14.55 8.25
CA GLY A 176 1.74 -13.97 9.43
C GLY A 176 0.98 -12.78 10.02
N ALA A 177 -0.29 -12.60 9.64
CA ALA A 177 -1.13 -11.49 10.04
C ALA A 177 -2.62 -11.87 10.03
N ASN A 178 -3.47 -10.98 10.56
CA ASN A 178 -4.93 -11.14 10.50
C ASN A 178 -5.55 -10.54 9.22
N GLY A 179 -4.75 -9.80 8.45
CA GLY A 179 -5.15 -9.16 7.21
C GLY A 179 -4.11 -8.15 6.73
N ILE A 180 -4.42 -7.45 5.65
CA ILE A 180 -3.57 -6.44 5.02
C ILE A 180 -4.39 -5.15 4.84
N LEU A 181 -3.87 -4.04 5.33
CA LEU A 181 -4.34 -2.68 5.08
C LEU A 181 -3.45 -2.06 3.98
N GLY A 182 -3.90 -2.19 2.74
CA GLY A 182 -3.26 -1.57 1.58
C GLY A 182 -3.55 -0.06 1.54
N VAL A 183 -2.53 0.74 1.82
CA VAL A 183 -2.55 2.21 1.89
C VAL A 183 -1.55 2.85 0.93
N GLY A 184 -1.30 2.22 -0.22
CA GLY A 184 -0.42 2.77 -1.25
C GLY A 184 -0.94 4.05 -1.93
N LEU A 185 -0.18 4.51 -2.91
CA LEU A 185 -0.38 5.81 -3.56
C LEU A 185 -1.72 5.98 -4.29
N PHE A 186 -2.34 4.89 -4.73
CA PHE A 186 -3.52 4.92 -5.61
C PHE A 186 -4.82 4.84 -4.83
N ARG A 187 -5.86 5.46 -5.39
CA ARG A 187 -7.20 5.41 -4.79
C ARG A 187 -7.84 4.04 -4.90
N GLN A 188 -7.56 3.32 -5.99
CA GLN A 188 -8.07 1.98 -6.29
C GLN A 188 -6.95 1.05 -6.72
N ASP A 189 -7.13 -0.24 -6.44
CA ASP A 189 -6.15 -1.29 -6.79
C ASP A 189 -5.99 -1.46 -8.31
N CYS A 190 -7.06 -1.26 -9.09
CA CYS A 190 -7.07 -1.50 -10.54
C CYS A 190 -7.58 -0.32 -11.37
N GLY A 191 -8.51 0.47 -10.85
CA GLY A 191 -9.17 1.61 -11.49
C GLY A 191 -9.73 1.32 -12.89
N PRO A 192 -9.48 2.19 -13.90
CA PRO A 192 -10.10 2.08 -15.23
C PRO A 192 -9.85 0.75 -15.95
N ALA A 193 -8.74 0.06 -15.69
CA ALA A 193 -8.43 -1.21 -16.31
C ALA A 193 -9.49 -2.30 -15.98
N CYS A 194 -9.94 -2.36 -14.73
CA CYS A 194 -10.97 -3.30 -14.29
C CYS A 194 -12.39 -2.81 -14.61
N ALA A 195 -12.57 -1.53 -14.93
CA ALA A 195 -13.85 -1.02 -15.43
C ALA A 195 -14.04 -1.25 -16.94
N SER A 196 -12.99 -1.67 -17.66
CA SER A 196 -13.02 -1.92 -19.10
C SER A 196 -13.95 -3.11 -19.43
N PRO A 197 -14.94 -2.94 -20.33
CA PRO A 197 -15.87 -4.03 -20.69
C PRO A 197 -15.29 -5.02 -21.71
N THR A 198 -14.18 -4.71 -22.37
CA THR A 198 -13.66 -5.50 -23.49
C THR A 198 -12.64 -6.56 -23.08
N SER A 199 -11.77 -6.23 -22.13
CA SER A 199 -10.72 -7.12 -21.63
C SER A 199 -10.25 -6.67 -20.24
N PRO A 200 -11.09 -6.81 -19.21
CA PRO A 200 -10.66 -6.58 -17.85
C PRO A 200 -9.58 -7.61 -17.46
N PRO A 201 -8.57 -7.23 -16.66
CA PRO A 201 -7.58 -8.18 -16.14
C PRO A 201 -8.25 -9.14 -15.14
N ALA A 202 -7.60 -10.29 -14.88
CA ALA A 202 -8.04 -11.33 -13.96
C ALA A 202 -7.88 -10.93 -12.47
N ILE A 203 -8.42 -9.76 -12.10
CA ILE A 203 -8.39 -9.21 -10.74
C ILE A 203 -9.77 -9.30 -10.09
N TYR A 204 -10.83 -9.06 -10.86
CA TYR A 204 -12.21 -9.15 -10.37
C TYR A 204 -13.01 -10.20 -11.13
N PHE A 205 -13.91 -10.84 -10.40
CA PHE A 205 -14.70 -11.94 -10.90
C PHE A 205 -16.17 -11.79 -10.50
N SER A 206 -17.08 -12.19 -11.37
CA SER A 206 -18.49 -12.38 -11.04
C SER A 206 -18.69 -13.83 -10.63
N CYS A 207 -19.32 -14.06 -9.47
CA CYS A 207 -19.38 -15.38 -8.84
C CYS A 207 -20.83 -15.85 -8.57
N PRO A 208 -21.58 -16.26 -9.60
CA PRO A 208 -22.79 -17.07 -9.40
C PRO A 208 -22.49 -18.40 -8.72
N ALA A 209 -23.54 -19.06 -8.22
CA ALA A 209 -23.47 -20.40 -7.67
C ALA A 209 -22.89 -21.45 -8.65
N SER A 210 -22.91 -21.17 -9.96
CA SER A 210 -22.35 -22.03 -11.01
C SER A 210 -20.82 -21.90 -11.18
N GLY A 211 -20.16 -20.98 -10.49
CA GLY A 211 -18.72 -20.72 -10.59
C GLY A 211 -18.38 -19.28 -10.96
N CYS A 212 -17.10 -18.92 -10.86
CA CYS A 212 -16.62 -17.56 -11.07
C CYS A 212 -15.95 -17.36 -12.42
N SER A 213 -16.14 -16.19 -13.04
CA SER A 213 -15.47 -15.78 -14.27
C SER A 213 -15.02 -14.32 -14.18
N ILE A 214 -13.95 -13.98 -14.91
CA ILE A 214 -13.41 -12.61 -14.96
C ILE A 214 -14.54 -11.64 -15.32
N ALA A 215 -14.63 -10.53 -14.60
CA ALA A 215 -15.67 -9.54 -14.79
C ALA A 215 -15.11 -8.12 -14.75
N SER A 216 -15.74 -7.23 -15.52
CA SER A 216 -15.55 -5.80 -15.33
C SER A 216 -16.30 -5.34 -14.08
N VAL A 217 -15.65 -4.50 -13.28
CA VAL A 217 -16.20 -3.97 -12.03
C VAL A 217 -16.04 -2.45 -12.02
N SER A 218 -17.12 -1.75 -11.69
CA SER A 218 -17.12 -0.29 -11.60
C SER A 218 -16.08 0.20 -10.59
N VAL A 219 -15.47 1.36 -10.84
CA VAL A 219 -14.39 1.90 -9.98
C VAL A 219 -14.81 2.02 -8.51
N ALA A 220 -16.09 2.28 -8.23
CA ALA A 220 -16.62 2.40 -6.87
C ALA A 220 -16.77 1.07 -6.11
N GLU A 221 -16.76 -0.07 -6.81
CA GLU A 221 -16.88 -1.41 -6.23
C GLU A 221 -15.54 -2.16 -6.20
N GLN A 222 -14.46 -1.50 -6.64
CA GLN A 222 -13.10 -2.01 -6.50
C GLN A 222 -12.57 -1.72 -5.09
N LEU A 223 -11.58 -2.48 -4.63
CA LEU A 223 -10.82 -2.19 -3.42
C LEU A 223 -10.28 -0.76 -3.46
N GLN A 224 -10.54 -0.02 -2.38
CA GLN A 224 -10.12 1.38 -2.24
C GLN A 224 -9.05 1.52 -1.17
N ASN A 225 -8.09 2.42 -1.36
CA ASN A 225 -7.28 2.90 -0.23
C ASN A 225 -8.24 3.58 0.78
N PRO A 226 -8.40 3.08 2.01
CA PRO A 226 -9.39 3.64 2.93
C PRO A 226 -9.13 5.12 3.27
N VAL A 227 -7.87 5.56 3.29
CA VAL A 227 -7.49 6.92 3.70
C VAL A 227 -8.08 7.99 2.78
N TRP A 228 -8.13 7.75 1.47
CA TRP A 228 -8.66 8.75 0.52
C TRP A 228 -10.17 8.97 0.68
N THR A 229 -10.87 8.03 1.34
CA THR A 229 -12.31 8.07 1.56
C THR A 229 -12.72 8.70 2.88
N PHE A 230 -11.76 9.12 3.71
CA PHE A 230 -12.05 9.86 4.93
C PHE A 230 -12.71 11.23 4.64
N PRO A 231 -13.58 11.74 5.54
CA PRO A 231 -14.17 13.07 5.41
C PRO A 231 -13.16 14.22 5.47
N GLN A 232 -12.06 14.03 6.20
CA GLN A 232 -10.92 14.94 6.30
C GLN A 232 -9.62 14.11 6.34
N ASP A 233 -8.44 14.76 6.38
CA ASP A 233 -7.14 14.07 6.45
C ASP A 233 -6.92 13.01 5.33
N ASN A 234 -7.61 13.19 4.20
CA ASN A 234 -7.70 12.22 3.11
C ASN A 234 -6.74 12.51 1.95
N ASN A 235 -5.84 13.48 2.12
CA ASN A 235 -4.89 13.88 1.09
C ASN A 235 -3.58 13.09 1.10
N GLY A 236 -3.39 12.23 2.11
CA GLY A 236 -2.21 11.41 2.30
C GLY A 236 -2.06 11.03 3.76
N PHE A 237 -0.88 10.53 4.11
CA PHE A 237 -0.50 10.23 5.49
C PHE A 237 1.02 10.15 5.58
N LEU A 238 1.53 9.99 6.80
CA LEU A 238 2.94 9.73 7.08
C LEU A 238 3.09 8.54 8.04
N ILE A 239 4.11 7.72 7.81
CA ILE A 239 4.56 6.70 8.77
C ILE A 239 5.82 7.22 9.46
N VAL A 240 5.82 7.19 10.79
CA VAL A 240 6.91 7.61 11.66
C VAL A 240 7.35 6.43 12.51
N LEU A 241 8.54 5.90 12.22
CA LEU A 241 9.21 4.90 13.05
C LEU A 241 10.50 5.49 13.63
N PRO A 242 10.82 5.23 14.92
CA PRO A 242 12.08 5.67 15.48
C PRO A 242 13.26 4.96 14.80
N GLN A 243 14.45 5.58 14.88
CA GLN A 243 15.69 4.89 14.55
C GLN A 243 15.92 3.75 15.56
N ILE A 244 16.36 2.60 15.07
CA ILE A 244 16.75 1.45 15.91
C ILE A 244 18.25 1.19 15.83
N ALA A 245 18.74 0.34 16.75
CA ALA A 245 20.14 -0.08 16.78
C ALA A 245 20.43 -1.13 15.70
N GLU A 246 21.71 -1.27 15.30
CA GLU A 246 22.16 -2.23 14.28
C GLU A 246 21.83 -3.70 14.62
N GLY A 247 21.68 -4.05 15.90
CA GLY A 247 21.27 -5.38 16.32
C GLY A 247 19.76 -5.64 16.21
N GLY A 248 18.99 -4.64 15.77
CA GLY A 248 17.53 -4.67 15.76
C GLY A 248 16.88 -4.44 17.13
N ALA A 249 15.57 -4.64 17.17
CA ALA A 249 14.76 -4.55 18.38
C ALA A 249 13.66 -5.62 18.40
N ALA A 250 13.31 -6.10 19.60
CA ALA A 250 12.23 -7.08 19.77
C ALA A 250 10.85 -6.48 19.39
N SER A 251 10.66 -5.18 19.61
CA SER A 251 9.49 -4.47 19.15
C SER A 251 9.78 -2.98 18.96
N VAL A 252 9.08 -2.36 18.02
CA VAL A 252 9.15 -0.93 17.73
C VAL A 252 7.75 -0.36 17.61
N SER A 253 7.40 0.62 18.45
CA SER A 253 6.16 1.37 18.32
C SER A 253 6.39 2.63 17.48
N GLY A 254 5.42 2.97 16.65
CA GLY A 254 5.42 4.17 15.83
C GLY A 254 4.02 4.70 15.58
N SER A 255 3.87 5.53 14.55
CA SER A 255 2.58 6.11 14.19
C SER A 255 2.39 6.19 12.68
N MET A 256 1.16 5.93 12.23
CA MET A 256 0.65 6.32 10.93
C MET A 256 -0.29 7.52 11.16
N ILE A 257 0.09 8.70 10.70
CA ILE A 257 -0.66 9.94 10.95
C ILE A 257 -1.35 10.36 9.65
N PHE A 258 -2.68 10.47 9.67
CA PHE A 258 -3.46 10.82 8.48
C PHE A 258 -3.40 12.31 8.17
N GLY A 259 -3.44 12.62 6.88
CA GLY A 259 -3.34 13.96 6.34
C GLY A 259 -1.91 14.43 6.11
N ILE A 260 -1.73 15.42 5.23
CA ILE A 260 -0.48 16.11 4.96
C ILE A 260 -0.73 17.62 4.99
N GLY A 261 -0.27 18.28 6.04
CA GLY A 261 -0.48 19.70 6.30
C GLY A 261 -1.93 20.07 6.61
N THR A 262 -2.73 19.12 7.08
CA THR A 262 -4.14 19.31 7.47
C THR A 262 -4.28 19.57 8.97
N GLN A 263 -3.32 19.09 9.77
CA GLN A 263 -3.24 19.27 11.22
C GLN A 263 -1.81 19.71 11.62
N SER A 264 -1.61 20.07 12.90
CA SER A 264 -0.31 20.58 13.37
C SER A 264 0.79 19.52 13.45
N ASP A 265 0.43 18.25 13.50
CA ASP A 265 1.32 17.10 13.67
C ASP A 265 1.72 16.42 12.35
N ASN A 266 1.18 16.87 11.21
CA ASN A 266 1.40 16.26 9.90
C ASN A 266 1.93 17.24 8.83
N ALA A 267 2.61 18.31 9.27
CA ALA A 267 3.26 19.25 8.36
C ALA A 267 4.39 18.58 7.56
N LEU A 268 4.51 18.90 6.28
CA LEU A 268 5.54 18.34 5.39
C LEU A 268 6.97 18.66 5.84
N GLY A 269 7.19 19.81 6.46
CA GLY A 269 8.51 20.24 6.92
C GLY A 269 9.52 20.37 5.78
N SER A 270 10.67 19.73 5.93
CA SER A 270 11.76 19.69 4.94
C SER A 270 11.74 18.46 4.04
N ALA A 271 10.70 17.62 4.12
CA ALA A 271 10.62 16.39 3.35
C ALA A 271 10.63 16.68 1.85
N GLN A 272 11.37 15.87 1.10
CA GLN A 272 11.56 16.04 -0.33
C GLN A 272 10.57 15.21 -1.12
N ALA A 273 9.55 15.86 -1.68
CA ALA A 273 8.53 15.17 -2.46
C ALA A 273 8.99 14.81 -3.88
N GLN A 274 8.84 13.54 -4.23
CA GLN A 274 9.18 12.92 -5.51
C GLN A 274 7.91 12.31 -6.09
N ALA A 275 7.41 12.90 -7.17
CA ALA A 275 6.25 12.38 -7.89
C ALA A 275 6.52 10.97 -8.39
N ALA A 276 5.54 10.10 -8.21
CA ALA A 276 5.55 8.75 -8.73
C ALA A 276 4.96 8.71 -10.15
N ASP A 277 5.37 7.72 -10.94
CA ASP A 277 4.76 7.44 -12.23
C ASP A 277 3.38 6.76 -12.08
N GLY A 278 2.75 6.42 -13.21
CA GLY A 278 1.44 5.75 -13.23
C GLY A 278 1.43 4.33 -12.66
N PHE A 279 2.58 3.81 -12.21
CA PHE A 279 2.74 2.53 -11.54
C PHE A 279 3.19 2.69 -10.07
N GLY A 280 3.36 3.93 -9.59
CA GLY A 280 3.79 4.20 -8.21
C GLY A 280 5.30 4.26 -8.05
N ASN A 281 6.04 4.21 -9.16
CA ASN A 281 7.51 4.13 -9.14
C ASN A 281 8.17 5.49 -9.24
N PHE A 282 9.38 5.56 -8.69
CA PHE A 282 10.37 6.60 -8.93
C PHE A 282 11.70 5.95 -9.37
N THR A 283 12.73 6.77 -9.62
CA THR A 283 14.06 6.27 -10.02
C THR A 283 15.02 6.21 -8.85
N THR A 284 15.56 5.04 -8.56
CA THR A 284 16.76 4.88 -7.72
C THR A 284 18.00 4.82 -8.61
N THR A 285 19.05 5.56 -8.27
CA THR A 285 20.36 5.46 -8.91
C THR A 285 21.34 4.81 -7.96
N PHE A 286 21.94 3.70 -8.36
CA PHE A 286 22.94 2.96 -7.60
C PHE A 286 24.17 2.69 -8.47
N ASN A 287 25.36 3.04 -7.96
CA ASN A 287 26.63 2.95 -8.71
C ASN A 287 26.59 3.57 -10.12
N GLY A 288 25.88 4.69 -10.26
CA GLY A 288 25.71 5.41 -11.54
C GLY A 288 24.65 4.82 -12.48
N THR A 289 24.06 3.67 -12.16
CA THR A 289 23.00 3.02 -12.93
C THR A 289 21.62 3.42 -12.41
N LYS A 290 20.69 3.73 -13.31
CA LYS A 290 19.30 4.11 -12.98
C LYS A 290 18.36 2.92 -13.03
N TYR A 291 17.52 2.80 -12.00
CA TYR A 291 16.48 1.79 -11.86
C TYR A 291 15.12 2.50 -11.71
N SER A 292 14.41 2.66 -12.82
CA SER A 292 13.18 3.46 -12.89
C SER A 292 11.94 2.78 -12.30
N SER A 293 12.03 1.49 -11.99
CA SER A 293 10.95 0.70 -11.39
C SER A 293 11.13 0.58 -9.88
N SER A 294 11.59 1.63 -9.21
CA SER A 294 11.85 1.62 -7.78
C SER A 294 10.69 2.22 -6.99
N PHE A 295 10.45 1.74 -5.79
CA PHE A 295 9.30 2.11 -4.97
C PHE A 295 9.61 1.93 -3.48
N ILE A 296 8.70 2.40 -2.62
CA ILE A 296 8.77 2.24 -1.17
C ILE A 296 7.58 1.39 -0.73
N ASP A 297 7.83 0.34 0.05
CA ASP A 297 6.81 -0.64 0.44
C ASP A 297 6.97 -1.09 1.89
N SER A 298 6.13 -0.60 2.81
CA SER A 298 6.14 -1.08 4.20
C SER A 298 5.69 -2.54 4.35
N GLY A 299 5.09 -3.15 3.32
CA GLY A 299 4.72 -4.56 3.27
C GLY A 299 5.89 -5.49 2.94
N SER A 300 6.99 -4.97 2.42
CA SER A 300 8.22 -5.72 2.16
C SER A 300 9.12 -5.75 3.39
N ASN A 301 9.45 -6.94 3.86
CA ASN A 301 10.23 -7.16 5.08
C ASN A 301 11.76 -7.00 4.92
N GLY A 302 12.20 -6.24 3.92
CA GLY A 302 13.61 -6.09 3.60
C GLY A 302 13.87 -5.04 2.55
N LEU A 303 15.10 -4.55 2.47
CA LEU A 303 15.56 -3.78 1.32
C LEU A 303 15.84 -4.75 0.16
N PHE A 304 14.93 -4.90 -0.78
CA PHE A 304 15.11 -5.82 -1.90
C PHE A 304 15.62 -5.08 -3.14
N PHE A 305 16.86 -5.37 -3.55
CA PHE A 305 17.50 -4.67 -4.66
C PHE A 305 18.59 -5.49 -5.34
N LEU A 306 18.56 -5.52 -6.67
CA LEU A 306 19.61 -6.05 -7.54
C LEU A 306 19.98 -7.52 -7.24
N ASP A 307 21.02 -8.04 -7.88
CA ASP A 307 21.55 -9.40 -7.62
C ASP A 307 22.92 -9.34 -6.94
N SER A 308 23.31 -10.46 -6.33
CA SER A 308 24.61 -10.64 -5.66
C SER A 308 25.81 -10.27 -6.55
N ALA A 309 25.74 -10.55 -7.86
CA ALA A 309 26.79 -10.21 -8.81
C ALA A 309 26.95 -8.69 -9.01
N THR A 310 25.84 -7.94 -8.93
CA THR A 310 25.81 -6.49 -9.10
C THR A 310 26.12 -5.75 -7.79
N THR A 311 25.60 -6.23 -6.66
CA THR A 311 25.78 -5.60 -5.34
C THR A 311 27.12 -5.96 -4.69
N GLY A 312 27.68 -7.11 -5.03
CA GLY A 312 28.81 -7.70 -4.30
C GLY A 312 28.43 -8.31 -2.95
N LEU A 313 27.13 -8.34 -2.62
CA LEU A 313 26.61 -8.95 -1.40
C LEU A 313 26.29 -10.42 -1.68
N PRO A 314 26.87 -11.39 -0.95
CA PRO A 314 26.53 -12.80 -1.15
C PRO A 314 25.10 -13.08 -0.72
N ASP A 315 24.37 -13.90 -1.49
CA ASP A 315 23.04 -14.38 -1.09
C ASP A 315 23.16 -15.37 0.08
N CYS A 316 22.18 -15.34 0.97
CA CYS A 316 21.99 -16.39 1.97
C CYS A 316 21.62 -17.72 1.31
N SER A 317 21.81 -18.82 2.04
CA SER A 317 21.45 -20.17 1.60
C SER A 317 20.39 -20.76 2.52
N ARG A 318 19.62 -21.74 2.03
CA ARG A 318 18.62 -22.51 2.81
C ARG A 318 17.44 -21.68 3.29
N GLN A 319 17.24 -21.56 4.62
CA GLN A 319 16.03 -20.99 5.22
C GLN A 319 15.89 -19.50 4.92
N GLU A 320 17.01 -18.78 4.83
CA GLU A 320 17.05 -17.33 4.57
C GLU A 320 17.27 -17.02 3.07
N ALA A 321 17.02 -18.00 2.18
CA ALA A 321 17.13 -17.79 0.74
C ALA A 321 16.25 -16.62 0.29
N GLY A 322 16.81 -15.71 -0.50
CA GLY A 322 16.18 -14.45 -0.90
C GLY A 322 16.81 -13.22 -0.23
N PHE A 323 17.43 -13.39 0.93
CA PHE A 323 18.18 -12.34 1.64
C PHE A 323 19.69 -12.37 1.35
N TYR A 324 20.38 -11.31 1.74
CA TYR A 324 21.84 -11.16 1.69
C TYR A 324 22.50 -11.55 3.02
N CYS A 325 23.66 -12.21 2.91
CA CYS A 325 24.45 -12.72 4.03
C CYS A 325 25.93 -12.28 3.94
N PRO A 326 26.25 -10.97 3.86
CA PRO A 326 27.64 -10.52 3.85
C PRO A 326 28.38 -10.95 5.12
N ALA A 327 29.71 -11.04 5.04
CA ALA A 327 30.56 -11.42 6.17
C ALA A 327 30.63 -10.36 7.28
N SER A 328 30.34 -9.10 6.93
CA SER A 328 30.21 -7.96 7.83
C SER A 328 29.16 -6.99 7.30
N THR A 329 28.53 -6.22 8.17
CA THR A 329 27.60 -5.16 7.77
C THR A 329 28.25 -4.24 6.74
N THR A 330 27.57 -4.07 5.61
CA THR A 330 28.07 -3.30 4.47
C THR A 330 27.23 -2.04 4.32
N SER A 331 27.87 -0.87 4.43
CA SER A 331 27.24 0.43 4.21
C SER A 331 27.19 0.76 2.72
N LEU A 332 26.04 1.22 2.25
CA LEU A 332 25.75 1.52 0.86
C LEU A 332 25.06 2.89 0.74
N THR A 333 25.08 3.44 -0.47
CA THR A 333 24.37 4.68 -0.79
C THR A 333 23.68 4.57 -2.14
N ALA A 334 22.48 5.12 -2.23
CA ALA A 334 21.74 5.30 -3.49
C ALA A 334 21.15 6.71 -3.57
N ILE A 335 20.69 7.10 -4.76
CA ILE A 335 20.01 8.38 -4.98
C ILE A 335 18.61 8.10 -5.49
N ASN A 336 17.61 8.42 -4.68
CA ASN A 336 16.21 8.40 -5.10
C ASN A 336 15.88 9.71 -5.80
N SER A 337 15.16 9.66 -6.91
CA SER A 337 14.84 10.84 -7.70
C SER A 337 13.51 10.70 -8.44
N GLY A 338 12.79 11.81 -8.54
CA GLY A 338 11.52 11.91 -9.27
C GLY A 338 11.19 13.36 -9.60
N PRO A 339 10.19 13.61 -10.47
CA PRO A 339 9.70 14.96 -10.72
C PRO A 339 9.16 15.61 -9.44
N ASN A 340 9.28 16.93 -9.29
CA ASN A 340 8.63 17.66 -8.21
C ASN A 340 7.10 17.67 -8.43
N PRO A 341 6.25 17.28 -7.48
CA PRO A 341 4.80 17.27 -7.69
C PRO A 341 4.15 18.66 -7.81
N ILE A 342 4.82 19.74 -7.39
CA ILE A 342 4.37 21.14 -7.59
C ILE A 342 4.87 21.70 -8.91
N ALA A 343 6.08 21.34 -9.31
CA ALA A 343 6.78 21.87 -10.47
C ALA A 343 7.37 20.72 -11.30
N SER A 344 6.52 19.96 -11.99
CA SER A 344 6.87 18.68 -12.63
C SER A 344 8.01 18.71 -13.64
N ALA A 345 8.46 19.90 -14.06
CA ALA A 345 9.66 20.07 -14.89
C ALA A 345 10.99 20.03 -14.11
N THR A 346 10.95 20.01 -12.76
CA THR A 346 12.15 19.96 -11.90
C THR A 346 12.27 18.59 -11.26
N THR A 347 13.47 18.02 -11.26
CA THR A 347 13.75 16.76 -10.54
C THR A 347 14.16 17.07 -9.11
N VAL A 348 13.56 16.35 -8.16
CA VAL A 348 13.97 16.31 -6.75
C VAL A 348 14.74 15.03 -6.52
N SER A 349 15.86 15.12 -5.82
CA SER A 349 16.75 13.98 -5.56
C SER A 349 17.16 13.94 -4.09
N ALA A 350 17.05 12.75 -3.48
CA ALA A 350 17.46 12.49 -2.11
C ALA A 350 18.57 11.43 -2.08
N ASN A 351 19.65 11.72 -1.36
CA ASN A 351 20.67 10.72 -1.05
C ASN A 351 20.16 9.81 0.08
N VAL A 352 20.21 8.52 -0.15
CA VAL A 352 19.79 7.50 0.81
C VAL A 352 21.02 6.68 1.20
N ALA A 353 21.42 6.79 2.47
CA ALA A 353 22.37 5.89 3.09
C ALA A 353 21.61 4.74 3.76
N PHE A 354 22.10 3.52 3.57
CA PHE A 354 21.54 2.30 4.13
C PHE A 354 22.65 1.27 4.37
N SER A 355 22.33 0.21 5.07
CA SER A 355 23.25 -0.90 5.34
C SER A 355 22.58 -2.24 5.08
N VAL A 356 23.40 -3.24 4.80
CA VAL A 356 22.97 -4.63 4.74
C VAL A 356 23.86 -5.46 5.66
N ALA A 357 23.27 -6.06 6.67
CA ALA A 357 23.92 -6.99 7.58
C ALA A 357 23.57 -8.45 7.22
N ASN A 358 24.12 -9.38 7.99
CA ASN A 358 23.96 -10.81 7.74
C ASN A 358 22.60 -11.29 8.24
N ALA A 359 21.67 -11.60 7.34
CA ALA A 359 20.29 -11.97 7.71
C ALA A 359 20.21 -13.18 8.65
N VAL A 360 21.05 -14.20 8.48
CA VAL A 360 21.13 -15.36 9.39
C VAL A 360 21.45 -14.92 10.83
N THR A 361 22.36 -13.96 10.99
CA THR A 361 22.73 -13.43 12.31
C THR A 361 21.59 -12.60 12.91
N LEU A 362 20.92 -11.79 12.09
CA LEU A 362 19.80 -10.96 12.53
C LEU A 362 18.61 -11.82 12.98
N PHE A 363 18.16 -12.75 12.14
CA PHE A 363 16.97 -13.57 12.43
C PHE A 363 17.20 -14.57 13.58
N SER A 364 18.45 -14.96 13.84
CA SER A 364 18.78 -15.78 15.03
C SER A 364 18.85 -14.99 16.35
N SER A 365 18.71 -13.66 16.33
CA SER A 365 18.78 -12.82 17.53
C SER A 365 17.52 -12.87 18.40
N GLY A 366 16.37 -13.25 17.82
CA GLY A 366 15.05 -13.17 18.46
C GLY A 366 14.42 -11.77 18.46
N ASN A 367 15.02 -10.82 17.75
CA ASN A 367 14.41 -9.52 17.46
C ASN A 367 13.47 -9.60 16.25
N ASN A 368 12.54 -8.65 16.12
CA ASN A 368 11.54 -8.63 15.04
C ASN A 368 11.69 -7.41 14.11
N ALA A 369 12.46 -6.40 14.51
CA ALA A 369 12.66 -5.18 13.74
C ALA A 369 14.15 -4.97 13.43
N PHE A 370 14.49 -4.78 12.17
CA PHE A 370 15.84 -4.59 11.67
C PHE A 370 15.88 -3.48 10.60
N ASN A 371 16.88 -2.61 10.67
CA ASN A 371 17.02 -1.50 9.72
C ASN A 371 18.06 -1.79 8.63
N ASP A 372 18.55 -3.03 8.57
CA ASP A 372 19.66 -3.46 7.72
C ASP A 372 19.50 -4.88 7.16
N VAL A 373 18.26 -5.39 7.10
CA VAL A 373 17.91 -6.58 6.31
C VAL A 373 17.77 -6.19 4.84
N GLY A 374 18.41 -6.94 3.96
CA GLY A 374 18.30 -6.75 2.51
C GLY A 374 18.33 -8.06 1.76
N GLY A 375 17.86 -8.04 0.52
CA GLY A 375 17.75 -9.23 -0.34
C GLY A 375 17.75 -8.91 -1.83
N SER A 376 17.77 -9.96 -2.65
CA SER A 376 17.89 -9.83 -4.10
C SER A 376 16.55 -9.48 -4.78
N ASN A 377 16.55 -8.45 -5.63
CA ASN A 377 15.44 -8.10 -6.53
C ASN A 377 15.99 -7.50 -7.84
N PRO A 378 16.34 -8.34 -8.83
CA PRO A 378 16.99 -7.89 -10.05
C PRO A 378 16.14 -6.86 -10.84
N GLY A 379 16.73 -5.69 -11.10
CA GLY A 379 16.15 -4.67 -11.99
C GLY A 379 15.35 -3.56 -11.30
N ALA A 380 15.20 -3.59 -9.98
CA ALA A 380 14.50 -2.56 -9.20
C ALA A 380 15.13 -2.37 -7.81
N PHE A 381 14.72 -1.30 -7.12
CA PHE A 381 14.85 -1.16 -5.68
C PHE A 381 13.45 -1.14 -5.07
N ASP A 382 13.19 -2.10 -4.21
CA ASP A 382 12.08 -2.08 -3.28
C ASP A 382 12.63 -1.64 -1.91
N TRP A 383 12.32 -0.40 -1.54
CA TRP A 383 12.67 0.16 -0.25
C TRP A 383 11.65 -0.29 0.78
N GLY A 384 11.86 -1.51 1.31
CA GLY A 384 10.98 -2.15 2.29
C GLY A 384 10.91 -1.46 3.65
N LEU A 385 10.29 -2.11 4.64
CA LEU A 385 10.16 -1.60 6.00
C LEU A 385 11.47 -1.07 6.63
N PRO A 386 12.66 -1.67 6.39
CA PRO A 386 13.91 -1.10 6.91
C PRO A 386 14.17 0.36 6.52
N PHE A 387 13.63 0.82 5.38
CA PHE A 387 13.73 2.22 4.94
C PHE A 387 13.01 3.19 5.90
N PHE A 388 11.95 2.74 6.60
CA PHE A 388 11.12 3.58 7.45
C PHE A 388 11.75 3.87 8.82
N PHE A 389 12.65 3.01 9.33
CA PHE A 389 13.29 3.25 10.63
C PHE A 389 14.14 4.53 10.59
N GLY A 390 13.83 5.44 11.52
CA GLY A 390 14.48 6.75 11.61
C GLY A 390 14.01 7.77 10.57
N ARG A 391 12.98 7.46 9.78
CA ARG A 391 12.42 8.36 8.76
C ARG A 391 10.95 8.63 9.01
N THR A 392 10.53 9.82 8.60
CA THR A 392 9.11 10.15 8.41
C THR A 392 8.83 10.02 6.93
N VAL A 393 8.05 9.01 6.54
CA VAL A 393 7.76 8.71 5.13
C VAL A 393 6.32 9.10 4.83
N PHE A 394 6.15 10.07 3.94
CA PHE A 394 4.86 10.57 3.48
C PHE A 394 4.40 9.85 2.21
N VAL A 395 3.11 9.57 2.16
CA VAL A 395 2.39 9.00 1.01
C VAL A 395 1.35 10.02 0.55
N GLY A 396 1.62 10.72 -0.55
CA GLY A 396 0.68 11.63 -1.17
C GLY A 396 -0.25 10.87 -2.10
N ILE A 397 -1.56 10.84 -1.81
CA ILE A 397 -2.52 10.02 -2.54
C ILE A 397 -2.85 10.64 -3.91
N GLU A 398 -2.98 9.78 -4.93
CA GLU A 398 -3.33 10.13 -6.30
C GLU A 398 -4.43 11.20 -6.39
N GLY A 399 -4.15 12.28 -7.11
CA GLY A 399 -5.10 13.37 -7.38
C GLY A 399 -5.51 14.20 -6.15
N GLN A 400 -4.95 13.94 -4.97
CA GLN A 400 -5.19 14.75 -3.78
C GLN A 400 -4.15 15.86 -3.65
N ARG A 401 -4.58 17.03 -3.18
CA ARG A 401 -3.72 18.20 -3.01
C ARG A 401 -3.16 18.28 -1.60
N SER A 402 -1.90 18.69 -1.49
CA SER A 402 -1.18 18.87 -0.24
C SER A 402 -0.16 20.01 -0.39
N ALA A 403 0.54 20.33 0.70
CA ALA A 403 1.66 21.27 0.68
C ALA A 403 2.80 20.82 -0.26
N ALA A 404 2.92 19.52 -0.57
CA ALA A 404 3.95 18.96 -1.45
C ALA A 404 3.52 18.89 -2.94
N GLY A 405 2.32 19.36 -3.28
CA GLY A 405 1.73 19.28 -4.61
C GLY A 405 0.58 18.28 -4.70
N THR A 406 0.24 17.86 -5.92
CA THR A 406 -0.82 16.87 -6.17
C THR A 406 -0.21 15.48 -6.27
N GLY A 407 -0.76 14.50 -5.55
CA GLY A 407 -0.32 13.11 -5.64
C GLY A 407 -0.59 12.46 -7.01
N PRO A 408 0.04 11.30 -7.31
CA PRO A 408 0.76 10.46 -6.36
C PRO A 408 2.23 10.86 -6.18
N TYR A 409 2.73 10.85 -4.94
CA TYR A 409 4.14 11.09 -4.63
C TYR A 409 4.58 10.43 -3.32
N TRP A 410 5.88 10.19 -3.20
CA TRP A 410 6.54 9.89 -1.93
C TRP A 410 7.27 11.13 -1.42
N ALA A 411 7.36 11.34 -0.11
CA ALA A 411 8.27 12.35 0.47
C ALA A 411 8.89 11.84 1.77
N TYR A 412 10.11 12.28 2.09
CA TYR A 412 10.81 11.95 3.34
C TYR A 412 11.98 12.92 3.58
#